data_AF-A0ABD5LTK3-F1
#
_entry.id   AF-A0ABD5LTK3-F1
#
_cell.length_a   1.000
_cell.length_b   1.000
_cell.length_c   1.000
_cell.angle_alpha   90.00
_cell.angle_beta   90.00
_cell.angle_gamma   90.00
#
_symmetry.space_group_name_H-M   'P 1'
#
loop_
_entity.id
_entity.type
_entity.pdbx_description
1 polymer ?
#
loop_
_entity_poly.entity_id
_entity_poly.type
_entity_poly.pdbx_seq_one_letter_code
_entity_poly.pdbx_strand_id
1 'polypeptide(L)'
;MAVLPLLAACGEKFPEATDEQLLQLVGSSSSFLGSDAPLSISKRTVECVQLLSGLADEIVKDMPDEILGQIKTECRKNFDETVKNPAKNPMGFKLAHFENKEFAERIEKLKETTDEANRRAAQEKRVRAEQEARAKTETELKEIRMSYGAFVVSIDDRVLAAKSLCDEWEAARTEVNAKIKWNNWRNRRSSPLCTDEVSGISQKAKQHLEALNAVEVSGSGTFFSFQKPYFGNASAEWFDDQQARLIDEISQMKAVLSD
;
A
#
# COMPACT_ATOMS: atom_id res chain seq x y z
N MET A 1 -75.95 -23.81 -26.00
CA MET A 1 -74.83 -23.96 -25.05
C MET A 1 -73.57 -23.49 -25.74
N ALA A 2 -73.12 -22.28 -25.43
CA ALA A 2 -71.90 -21.70 -25.98
C ALA A 2 -70.74 -22.05 -25.03
N VAL A 3 -69.75 -22.76 -25.55
CA VAL A 3 -68.48 -23.02 -24.88
C VAL A 3 -67.64 -21.76 -25.02
N LEU A 4 -67.46 -21.03 -23.92
CA LEU A 4 -66.50 -19.92 -23.81
C LEU A 4 -65.07 -20.48 -23.88
N PRO A 5 -64.20 -19.97 -24.75
CA PRO A 5 -62.79 -20.33 -24.70
C PRO A 5 -62.12 -19.57 -23.55
N LEU A 6 -61.49 -20.31 -22.65
CA LEU A 6 -60.52 -19.79 -21.69
C LEU A 6 -59.30 -19.28 -22.48
N LEU A 7 -59.17 -17.96 -22.60
CA LEU A 7 -57.91 -17.31 -22.96
C LEU A 7 -56.95 -17.44 -21.76
N ALA A 8 -56.25 -18.57 -21.68
CA ALA A 8 -55.05 -18.65 -20.88
C ALA A 8 -54.02 -17.68 -21.48
N ALA A 9 -53.65 -16.67 -20.71
CA ALA A 9 -52.56 -15.76 -21.02
C ALA A 9 -51.23 -16.54 -21.04
N CYS A 10 -50.92 -17.14 -22.19
CA CYS A 10 -49.60 -17.69 -22.47
C CYS A 10 -48.67 -16.52 -22.77
N GLY A 11 -48.01 -15.96 -21.76
CA GLY A 11 -46.79 -15.20 -22.02
C GLY A 11 -45.81 -16.10 -22.76
N GLU A 12 -45.20 -15.61 -23.85
CA GLU A 12 -44.10 -16.31 -24.52
C GLU A 12 -43.07 -16.70 -23.45
N LYS A 13 -42.84 -18.01 -23.27
CA LYS A 13 -41.76 -18.50 -22.40
C LYS A 13 -40.45 -17.99 -23.00
N PHE A 14 -39.65 -17.31 -22.18
CA PHE A 14 -38.33 -16.86 -22.60
C PHE A 14 -37.39 -18.08 -22.77
N PRO A 15 -36.36 -17.99 -23.63
CA PRO A 15 -35.39 -19.05 -23.83
C PRO A 15 -34.75 -19.48 -22.50
N GLU A 16 -34.59 -20.79 -22.29
CA GLU A 16 -33.76 -21.29 -21.21
C GLU A 16 -32.32 -20.87 -21.46
N ALA A 17 -31.75 -20.12 -20.52
CA ALA A 17 -30.36 -19.68 -20.53
C ALA A 17 -29.76 -19.92 -19.15
N THR A 18 -28.45 -20.19 -19.06
CA THR A 18 -27.72 -20.21 -17.78
C THR A 18 -27.46 -18.80 -17.29
N ASP A 19 -27.07 -18.66 -16.02
CA ASP A 19 -26.77 -17.36 -15.43
C ASP A 19 -25.57 -16.69 -16.12
N GLU A 20 -24.59 -17.46 -16.58
CA GLU A 20 -23.46 -16.96 -17.38
C GLU A 20 -23.91 -16.44 -18.75
N GLN A 21 -24.84 -17.14 -19.41
CA GLN A 21 -25.38 -16.72 -20.69
C GLN A 21 -26.22 -15.45 -20.55
N LEU A 22 -26.95 -15.29 -19.44
CA LEU A 22 -27.65 -14.05 -19.12
C LEU A 22 -26.68 -12.91 -18.81
N LEU A 23 -25.60 -13.17 -18.07
CA LEU A 23 -24.55 -12.17 -17.86
C LEU A 23 -23.87 -11.74 -19.17
N GLN A 24 -23.72 -12.63 -20.14
CA GLN A 24 -23.20 -12.27 -21.46
C GLN A 24 -24.18 -11.39 -22.26
N LEU A 25 -25.49 -11.65 -22.11
CA LEU A 25 -26.53 -10.87 -22.78
C LEU A 25 -26.64 -9.44 -22.21
N VAL A 26 -26.78 -9.31 -20.89
CA VAL A 26 -27.15 -8.04 -20.24
C VAL A 26 -26.04 -7.43 -19.37
N GLY A 27 -24.96 -8.18 -19.13
CA GLY A 27 -23.81 -7.72 -18.38
C GLY A 27 -22.84 -6.90 -19.22
N SER A 28 -22.05 -6.11 -18.53
CA SER A 28 -20.96 -5.33 -19.10
C SER A 28 -19.72 -5.48 -18.24
N SER A 29 -18.54 -5.52 -18.88
CA SER A 29 -17.28 -5.34 -18.16
C SER A 29 -17.17 -3.88 -17.74
N SER A 30 -16.78 -3.66 -16.49
CA SER A 30 -16.54 -2.30 -16.01
C SER A 30 -15.26 -1.77 -16.67
N SER A 31 -15.39 -0.71 -17.48
CA SER A 31 -14.24 -0.03 -18.09
C SER A 31 -13.23 0.48 -17.06
N PHE A 32 -13.67 0.70 -15.81
CA PHE A 32 -12.84 1.19 -14.71
C PHE A 32 -11.96 0.08 -14.09
N LEU A 33 -12.34 -1.20 -14.22
CA LEU A 33 -11.65 -2.33 -13.59
C LEU A 33 -10.71 -3.09 -14.55
N GLY A 34 -10.60 -2.64 -15.80
CA GLY A 34 -9.80 -3.28 -16.86
C GLY A 34 -10.59 -4.36 -17.63
N SER A 35 -9.97 -4.90 -18.69
CA SER A 35 -10.58 -5.94 -19.55
C SER A 35 -10.88 -7.25 -18.84
N ASP A 36 -10.21 -7.50 -17.71
CA ASP A 36 -10.31 -8.76 -16.96
C ASP A 36 -11.34 -8.67 -15.81
N ALA A 37 -12.09 -7.58 -15.74
CA ALA A 37 -13.15 -7.42 -14.77
C ALA A 37 -14.31 -8.39 -15.08
N PRO A 38 -14.82 -9.13 -14.07
CA PRO A 38 -15.97 -9.99 -14.27
C PRO A 38 -17.18 -9.19 -14.78
N LEU A 39 -17.98 -9.81 -15.64
CA LEU A 39 -19.22 -9.22 -16.13
C LEU A 39 -20.14 -8.92 -14.95
N SER A 40 -20.74 -7.72 -14.96
CA SER A 40 -21.74 -7.33 -13.97
C SER A 40 -22.91 -6.64 -14.65
N ILE A 41 -24.10 -6.78 -14.06
CA ILE A 41 -25.31 -6.15 -14.58
C ILE A 41 -25.37 -4.74 -14.00
N SER A 42 -25.41 -3.75 -14.89
CA SER A 42 -25.49 -2.34 -14.47
C SER A 42 -26.80 -2.06 -13.73
N LYS A 43 -26.81 -1.06 -12.84
CA LYS A 43 -28.03 -0.62 -12.16
C LYS A 43 -29.10 -0.18 -13.16
N ARG A 44 -28.68 0.57 -14.18
CA ARG A 44 -29.55 1.05 -15.26
C ARG A 44 -30.22 -0.10 -16.02
N THR A 45 -29.50 -1.19 -16.23
CA THR A 45 -30.04 -2.39 -16.87
C THR A 45 -31.21 -2.94 -16.04
N VAL A 46 -31.03 -3.14 -14.74
CA VAL A 46 -32.09 -3.64 -13.85
C VAL A 46 -33.28 -2.68 -13.79
N GLU A 47 -33.02 -1.37 -13.63
CA GLU A 47 -34.07 -0.35 -13.64
C GLU A 47 -34.91 -0.38 -14.93
N CYS A 48 -34.25 -0.55 -16.09
CA CYS A 48 -34.95 -0.67 -17.36
C CYS A 48 -35.80 -1.95 -17.46
N VAL A 49 -35.33 -3.12 -16.98
CA VAL A 49 -36.14 -4.34 -17.02
C VAL A 49 -37.31 -4.26 -16.04
N GLN A 50 -37.12 -3.70 -14.85
CA GLN A 50 -38.20 -3.47 -13.88
C GLN A 50 -39.26 -2.50 -14.42
N LEU A 51 -38.84 -1.45 -15.13
CA LEU A 51 -39.73 -0.48 -15.74
C LEU A 51 -40.54 -1.06 -16.90
N LEU A 52 -39.92 -1.88 -17.75
CA LEU A 52 -40.56 -2.48 -18.92
C LEU A 52 -41.50 -3.63 -18.54
N SER A 53 -41.18 -4.38 -17.49
CA SER A 53 -42.02 -5.46 -16.97
C SER A 53 -43.16 -5.02 -16.06
N GLY A 54 -43.20 -3.73 -15.70
CA GLY A 54 -44.20 -3.19 -14.77
C GLY A 54 -43.97 -3.59 -13.30
N LEU A 55 -42.75 -3.98 -12.94
CA LEU A 55 -42.35 -4.18 -11.54
C LEU A 55 -42.09 -2.85 -10.82
N ALA A 56 -41.74 -1.80 -11.57
CA ALA A 56 -41.49 -0.47 -11.03
C ALA A 56 -42.72 0.46 -11.02
N ASP A 57 -43.92 -0.02 -11.37
CA ASP A 57 -45.12 0.81 -11.57
C ASP A 57 -45.47 1.67 -10.34
N GLU A 58 -45.34 1.11 -9.13
CA GLU A 58 -45.57 1.85 -7.87
C GLU A 58 -44.57 2.97 -7.62
N ILE A 59 -43.33 2.82 -8.12
CA ILE A 59 -42.25 3.80 -7.95
C ILE A 59 -42.43 4.97 -8.93
N VAL A 60 -42.98 4.70 -10.11
CA VAL A 60 -43.11 5.69 -11.20
C VAL A 60 -44.52 6.27 -11.34
N LYS A 61 -45.46 5.92 -10.46
CA LYS A 61 -46.87 6.35 -10.55
C LYS A 61 -47.11 7.85 -10.60
N ASP A 62 -46.22 8.64 -9.98
CA ASP A 62 -46.31 10.10 -9.94
C ASP A 62 -45.51 10.77 -11.09
N MET A 63 -44.88 9.97 -11.96
CA MET A 63 -44.11 10.46 -13.09
C MET A 63 -45.05 10.86 -14.24
N PRO A 64 -44.84 12.03 -14.89
CA PRO A 64 -45.62 12.39 -16.08
C PRO A 64 -45.48 11.36 -17.19
N ASP A 65 -46.59 11.00 -17.83
CA ASP A 65 -46.65 9.96 -18.88
C ASP A 65 -45.68 10.22 -20.04
N GLU A 66 -45.46 11.49 -20.40
CA GLU A 66 -44.52 11.86 -21.45
C GLU A 66 -43.07 11.49 -21.09
N ILE A 67 -42.66 11.75 -19.85
CA ILE A 67 -41.32 11.42 -19.34
C ILE A 67 -41.18 9.90 -19.21
N LEU A 68 -42.19 9.24 -18.63
CA LEU A 68 -42.21 7.78 -18.47
C LEU A 68 -42.13 7.08 -19.84
N GLY A 69 -42.85 7.60 -20.84
CA GLY A 69 -42.83 7.12 -22.21
C GLY A 69 -41.44 7.27 -22.86
N GLN A 70 -40.76 8.40 -22.65
CA GLN A 70 -39.39 8.60 -23.13
C GLN A 70 -38.42 7.59 -22.51
N ILE A 71 -38.46 7.39 -21.19
CA ILE A 71 -37.57 6.43 -20.51
C ILE A 71 -37.84 5.01 -20.98
N LYS A 72 -39.11 4.58 -21.08
CA LYS A 72 -39.47 3.24 -21.60
C LYS A 72 -38.97 3.06 -23.04
N THR A 73 -39.07 4.10 -23.87
CA THR A 73 -38.57 4.08 -25.25
C THR A 73 -37.06 3.91 -25.31
N GLU A 74 -36.32 4.63 -24.46
CA GLU A 74 -34.87 4.50 -24.38
C GLU A 74 -34.45 3.09 -23.89
N CYS A 75 -35.11 2.57 -22.85
CA CYS A 75 -34.88 1.22 -22.37
C CYS A 75 -35.14 0.18 -23.47
N ARG A 76 -36.24 0.32 -24.22
CA ARG A 76 -36.54 -0.57 -25.37
C ARG A 76 -35.47 -0.50 -26.44
N LYS A 77 -35.00 0.70 -26.79
CA LYS A 77 -33.92 0.88 -27.77
C LYS A 77 -32.63 0.18 -27.33
N ASN A 78 -32.24 0.34 -26.07
CA ASN A 78 -31.03 -0.28 -25.52
C ASN A 78 -31.11 -1.82 -25.53
N PHE A 79 -32.27 -2.39 -25.18
CA PHE A 79 -32.45 -3.84 -25.26
C PHE A 79 -32.61 -4.35 -26.68
N ASP A 80 -33.24 -3.58 -27.58
CA ASP A 80 -33.34 -3.89 -29.00
C ASP A 80 -31.96 -4.01 -29.65
N GLU A 81 -31.05 -3.07 -29.35
CA GLU A 81 -29.64 -3.14 -29.78
C GLU A 81 -28.92 -4.38 -29.22
N THR A 82 -29.18 -4.71 -27.95
CA THR A 82 -28.62 -5.90 -27.30
C THR A 82 -29.11 -7.20 -27.95
N VAL A 83 -30.41 -7.36 -28.17
CA VAL A 83 -30.99 -8.60 -28.73
C VAL A 83 -30.70 -8.76 -30.22
N LYS A 84 -30.49 -7.67 -30.96
CA LYS A 84 -30.07 -7.71 -32.36
C LYS A 84 -28.60 -8.10 -32.54
N ASN A 85 -27.78 -7.99 -31.49
CA ASN A 85 -26.37 -8.35 -31.55
C ASN A 85 -26.18 -9.88 -31.44
N PRO A 86 -25.79 -10.58 -32.51
CA PRO A 86 -25.67 -12.05 -32.49
C PRO A 86 -24.59 -12.56 -31.53
N ALA A 87 -23.56 -11.75 -31.27
CA ALA A 87 -22.49 -12.11 -30.35
C ALA A 87 -22.95 -12.06 -28.88
N LYS A 88 -23.92 -11.22 -28.55
CA LYS A 88 -24.49 -11.10 -27.19
C LYS A 88 -25.75 -11.94 -27.00
N ASN A 89 -26.47 -12.23 -28.08
CA ASN A 89 -27.74 -12.93 -28.04
C ASN A 89 -27.75 -14.23 -28.88
N PRO A 90 -26.87 -15.21 -28.58
CA PRO A 90 -26.88 -16.50 -29.27
C PRO A 90 -28.16 -17.31 -28.97
N MET A 91 -28.85 -16.99 -27.87
CA MET A 91 -30.04 -17.71 -27.40
C MET A 91 -31.35 -17.21 -28.02
N GLY A 92 -31.31 -16.16 -28.85
CA GLY A 92 -32.49 -15.67 -29.55
C GLY A 92 -33.52 -14.98 -28.65
N PHE A 93 -33.08 -14.31 -27.59
CA PHE A 93 -33.96 -13.44 -26.80
C PHE A 93 -34.58 -12.36 -27.70
N LYS A 94 -35.85 -12.04 -27.46
CA LYS A 94 -36.58 -10.96 -28.12
C LYS A 94 -36.82 -9.84 -27.13
N LEU A 95 -37.10 -8.64 -27.63
CA LEU A 95 -37.47 -7.49 -26.80
C LEU A 95 -38.65 -7.80 -25.87
N ALA A 96 -39.65 -8.55 -26.35
CA ALA A 96 -40.83 -8.95 -25.56
C ALA A 96 -40.48 -9.72 -24.29
N HIS A 97 -39.35 -10.45 -24.25
CA HIS A 97 -38.93 -11.16 -23.04
C HIS A 97 -38.50 -10.20 -21.92
N PHE A 98 -38.00 -9.00 -22.24
CA PHE A 98 -37.64 -7.98 -21.25
C PHE A 98 -38.85 -7.28 -20.63
N GLU A 99 -40.04 -7.48 -21.20
CA GLU A 99 -41.32 -7.02 -20.63
C GLU A 99 -41.97 -8.10 -19.73
N ASN A 100 -41.33 -9.28 -19.59
CA ASN A 100 -41.80 -10.35 -18.72
C ASN A 100 -41.29 -10.16 -17.28
N LYS A 101 -42.21 -10.25 -16.30
CA LYS A 101 -41.90 -10.08 -14.87
C LYS A 101 -40.95 -11.14 -14.31
N GLU A 102 -41.16 -12.41 -14.63
CA GLU A 102 -40.30 -13.50 -14.15
C GLU A 102 -38.86 -13.35 -14.68
N PHE A 103 -38.71 -12.91 -15.93
CA PHE A 103 -37.40 -12.65 -16.50
C PHE A 103 -36.71 -11.45 -15.85
N ALA A 104 -37.47 -10.40 -15.52
CA ALA A 104 -36.98 -9.24 -14.80
C ALA A 104 -36.45 -9.58 -13.40
N GLU A 105 -37.22 -10.35 -12.63
CA GLU A 105 -36.82 -10.84 -11.30
C GLU A 105 -35.54 -11.71 -11.37
N ARG A 106 -35.42 -12.53 -12.42
CA ARG A 106 -34.21 -13.33 -12.65
C ARG A 106 -32.98 -12.46 -12.89
N ILE A 107 -33.10 -11.42 -13.72
CA ILE A 107 -32.02 -10.45 -13.99
C ILE A 107 -31.64 -9.70 -12.70
N GLU A 108 -32.61 -9.30 -11.89
CA GLU A 108 -32.38 -8.65 -10.60
C GLU A 108 -31.61 -9.54 -9.63
N LYS A 109 -32.05 -10.79 -9.42
CA LYS A 109 -31.37 -11.75 -8.56
C LYS A 109 -29.94 -12.05 -9.01
N LEU A 110 -29.73 -12.12 -10.32
CA LEU A 110 -28.41 -12.31 -10.92
C LEU A 110 -27.49 -11.10 -10.67
N LYS A 111 -28.03 -9.87 -10.72
CA LYS A 111 -27.30 -8.67 -10.33
C LYS A 111 -26.86 -8.74 -8.87
N GLU A 112 -27.78 -9.06 -7.95
CA GLU A 112 -27.45 -9.12 -6.52
C GLU A 112 -26.34 -10.13 -6.23
N THR A 113 -26.43 -11.31 -6.83
CA THR A 113 -25.44 -12.38 -6.68
C THR A 113 -24.07 -11.96 -7.21
N THR A 114 -24.02 -11.33 -8.39
CA THR A 114 -22.76 -10.87 -8.98
C THR A 114 -22.17 -9.68 -8.25
N ASP A 115 -22.98 -8.72 -7.79
CA ASP A 115 -22.51 -7.57 -7.01
C ASP A 115 -21.93 -8.01 -5.65
N GLU A 116 -22.53 -9.01 -5.01
CA GLU A 116 -22.02 -9.56 -3.75
C GLU A 116 -20.70 -10.32 -3.96
N ALA A 117 -20.63 -11.16 -5.00
CA ALA A 117 -19.39 -11.86 -5.37
C ALA A 117 -18.25 -10.88 -5.70
N ASN A 118 -18.55 -9.83 -6.47
CA ASN A 118 -17.60 -8.77 -6.82
C ASN A 118 -17.14 -7.97 -5.60
N ARG A 119 -18.06 -7.65 -4.67
CA ARG A 119 -17.71 -6.99 -3.40
C ARG A 119 -16.77 -7.84 -2.56
N ARG A 120 -17.04 -9.13 -2.41
CA ARG A 120 -16.17 -10.07 -1.68
C ARG A 120 -14.80 -10.17 -2.33
N ALA A 121 -14.73 -10.39 -3.64
CA ALA A 121 -13.46 -10.48 -4.37
C ALA A 121 -12.64 -9.18 -4.26
N ALA A 122 -13.30 -8.01 -4.35
CA ALA A 122 -12.64 -6.73 -4.16
C ALA A 122 -12.12 -6.55 -2.72
N GLN A 123 -12.89 -6.97 -1.72
CA GLN A 123 -12.49 -6.91 -0.32
C GLN A 123 -11.33 -7.86 -0.02
N GLU A 124 -11.37 -9.11 -0.50
CA GLU A 124 -10.26 -10.07 -0.39
C GLU A 124 -8.99 -9.55 -1.05
N LYS A 125 -9.10 -8.96 -2.25
CA LYS A 125 -7.97 -8.35 -2.94
C LYS A 125 -7.37 -7.19 -2.14
N ARG A 126 -8.22 -6.34 -1.54
CA ARG A 126 -7.77 -5.25 -0.66
C ARG A 126 -7.05 -5.78 0.58
N VAL A 127 -7.66 -6.72 1.30
CA VAL A 127 -7.06 -7.34 2.49
C VAL A 127 -5.72 -8.00 2.16
N ARG A 128 -5.63 -8.73 1.05
CA ARG A 128 -4.39 -9.35 0.61
C ARG A 128 -3.32 -8.31 0.26
N ALA A 129 -3.66 -7.26 -0.49
CA ALA A 129 -2.73 -6.19 -0.81
C ALA A 129 -2.24 -5.45 0.45
N GLU A 130 -3.13 -5.25 1.43
CA GLU A 130 -2.78 -4.64 2.72
C GLU A 130 -1.85 -5.53 3.54
N GLN A 131 -2.09 -6.84 3.57
CA GLN A 131 -1.21 -7.81 4.24
C GLN A 131 0.16 -7.90 3.58
N GLU A 132 0.21 -7.96 2.24
CA GLU A 132 1.47 -7.98 1.47
C GLU A 132 2.27 -6.69 1.69
N ALA A 133 1.61 -5.53 1.65
CA ALA A 133 2.25 -4.24 1.95
C ALA A 133 2.79 -4.19 3.38
N ARG A 134 2.00 -4.63 4.36
CA ARG A 134 2.42 -4.67 5.77
C ARG A 134 3.63 -5.59 5.97
N ALA A 135 3.61 -6.79 5.41
CA ALA A 135 4.72 -7.74 5.51
C ALA A 135 6.01 -7.18 4.90
N LYS A 136 5.89 -6.45 3.79
CA LYS A 136 7.02 -5.75 3.16
C LYS A 136 7.59 -4.67 4.08
N THR A 137 6.77 -3.80 4.64
CA THR A 137 7.21 -2.75 5.57
C THR A 137 7.83 -3.32 6.85
N GLU A 138 7.28 -4.42 7.39
CA GLU A 138 7.85 -5.10 8.56
C GLU A 138 9.25 -5.67 8.25
N THR A 139 9.45 -6.19 7.05
CA THR A 139 10.75 -6.68 6.59
C THR A 139 11.76 -5.54 6.44
N GLU A 140 11.38 -4.44 5.79
CA GLU A 140 12.22 -3.24 5.64
C GLU A 140 12.61 -2.65 7.02
N LEU A 141 11.65 -2.56 7.95
CA LEU A 141 11.92 -2.09 9.31
C LEU A 141 12.91 -3.00 10.05
N LYS A 142 12.81 -4.32 9.88
CA LYS A 142 13.74 -5.28 10.46
C LYS A 142 15.16 -5.10 9.90
N GLU A 143 15.29 -4.94 8.59
CA GLU A 143 16.59 -4.70 7.94
C GLU A 143 17.23 -3.39 8.41
N ILE A 144 16.44 -2.32 8.51
CA ILE A 144 16.89 -1.02 9.02
C ILE A 144 17.35 -1.14 10.48
N ARG A 145 16.60 -1.85 11.34
CA ARG A 145 16.99 -2.13 12.74
C ARG A 145 18.32 -2.87 12.83
N MET A 146 18.50 -3.90 12.02
CA MET A 146 19.75 -4.67 11.99
C MET A 146 20.94 -3.81 11.53
N SER A 147 20.78 -3.08 10.42
CA SER A 147 21.83 -2.21 9.88
C SER A 147 22.19 -1.08 10.83
N TYR A 148 21.19 -0.42 11.42
CA TYR A 148 21.39 0.66 12.36
C TYR A 148 21.96 0.16 13.69
N GLY A 149 21.50 -0.98 14.19
CA GLY A 149 22.08 -1.63 15.37
C GLY A 149 23.56 -1.94 15.21
N ALA A 150 23.97 -2.50 14.06
CA ALA A 150 25.38 -2.75 13.76
C ALA A 150 26.20 -1.45 13.73
N PHE A 151 25.62 -0.37 13.20
CA PHE A 151 26.25 0.95 13.22
C PHE A 151 26.42 1.50 14.64
N VAL A 152 25.43 1.35 15.53
CA VAL A 152 25.53 1.80 16.93
C VAL A 152 26.65 1.05 17.66
N VAL A 153 26.73 -0.28 17.52
CA VAL A 153 27.81 -1.09 18.11
C VAL A 153 29.18 -0.63 17.61
N SER A 154 29.31 -0.44 16.29
CA SER A 154 30.55 0.01 15.65
C SER A 154 31.04 1.38 16.15
N ILE A 155 30.12 2.32 16.42
CA ILE A 155 30.47 3.62 17.03
C ILE A 155 30.88 3.44 18.49
N ASP A 156 30.15 2.64 19.26
CA ASP A 156 30.43 2.45 20.68
C ASP A 156 31.83 1.86 20.89
N ASP A 157 32.19 0.85 20.11
CA ASP A 157 33.53 0.23 20.13
C ASP A 157 34.63 1.24 19.81
N ARG A 158 34.41 2.10 18.80
CA ARG A 158 35.38 3.13 18.39
C ARG A 158 35.54 4.24 19.42
N VAL A 159 34.45 4.66 20.06
CA VAL A 159 34.48 5.65 21.14
C VAL A 159 35.22 5.08 22.35
N LEU A 160 34.96 3.81 22.71
CA LEU A 160 35.66 3.13 23.80
C LEU A 160 37.17 3.00 23.52
N ALA A 161 37.55 2.59 22.30
CA ALA A 161 38.96 2.52 21.89
C ALA A 161 39.64 3.90 21.90
N ALA A 162 38.95 4.93 21.40
CA ALA A 162 39.47 6.30 21.39
C ALA A 162 39.73 6.85 22.80
N LYS A 163 38.88 6.51 23.79
CA LYS A 163 39.05 6.97 25.17
C LYS A 163 40.42 6.59 25.74
N SER A 164 40.82 5.32 25.58
CA SER A 164 42.13 4.85 26.06
C SER A 164 43.29 5.59 25.38
N LEU A 165 43.17 5.85 24.08
CA LEU A 165 44.20 6.59 23.33
C LEU A 165 44.27 8.05 23.77
N CYS A 166 43.14 8.67 24.09
CA CYS A 166 43.09 10.04 24.58
C CYS A 166 43.74 10.19 25.97
N ASP A 167 43.47 9.23 26.88
CA ASP A 167 44.08 9.20 28.21
C ASP A 167 45.61 9.01 28.08
N GLU A 168 46.05 8.11 27.20
CA GLU A 168 47.47 7.87 26.94
C GLU A 168 48.17 9.07 26.31
N TRP A 169 47.52 9.76 25.37
CA TRP A 169 48.03 10.98 24.75
C TRP A 169 48.22 12.10 25.77
N GLU A 170 47.25 12.33 26.65
CA GLU A 170 47.34 13.38 27.67
C GLU A 170 48.43 13.06 28.71
N ALA A 171 48.57 11.79 29.09
CA ALA A 171 49.64 11.34 29.97
C ALA A 171 51.03 11.55 29.34
N ALA A 172 51.23 11.10 28.10
CA ALA A 172 52.49 11.30 27.36
C ALA A 172 52.83 12.78 27.18
N ARG A 173 51.83 13.62 26.85
CA ARG A 173 51.99 15.07 26.74
C ARG A 173 52.44 15.69 28.06
N THR A 174 51.84 15.28 29.16
CA THR A 174 52.17 15.77 30.50
C THR A 174 53.61 15.43 30.86
N GLU A 175 54.05 14.21 30.58
CA GLU A 175 55.42 13.74 30.84
C GLU A 175 56.46 14.50 30.00
N VAL A 176 56.22 14.65 28.70
CA VAL A 176 57.10 15.43 27.80
C VAL A 176 57.21 16.88 28.26
N ASN A 177 56.11 17.49 28.67
CA ASN A 177 56.09 18.88 29.16
C ASN A 177 56.80 19.08 30.50
N ALA A 178 56.89 18.03 31.32
CA ALA A 178 57.65 18.03 32.56
C ALA A 178 59.16 17.88 32.30
N LYS A 179 59.56 17.01 31.36
CA LYS A 179 60.97 16.74 31.04
C LYS A 179 61.60 17.84 30.18
N ILE A 180 60.86 18.40 29.21
CA ILE A 180 61.40 19.33 28.20
C ILE A 180 60.69 20.69 28.28
N LYS A 181 61.46 21.72 28.68
CA LYS A 181 60.93 23.08 28.93
C LYS A 181 60.42 23.79 27.66
N TRP A 182 61.00 23.51 26.51
CA TRP A 182 60.64 24.07 25.20
C TRP A 182 60.36 22.96 24.21
N ASN A 183 59.08 22.61 24.02
CA ASN A 183 58.65 21.60 23.07
C ASN A 183 57.38 22.07 22.32
N ASN A 184 57.09 21.44 21.19
CA ASN A 184 55.91 21.73 20.36
C ASN A 184 54.59 21.13 20.91
N TRP A 185 54.67 20.19 21.85
CA TRP A 185 53.52 19.49 22.45
C TRP A 185 52.77 20.33 23.48
N ARG A 186 53.43 21.30 24.12
CA ARG A 186 52.83 22.17 25.16
C ARG A 186 51.58 22.91 24.70
N ASN A 187 51.54 23.36 23.45
CA ASN A 187 50.41 24.11 22.89
C ASN A 187 49.61 23.29 21.87
N ARG A 188 49.93 22.00 21.69
CA ARG A 188 49.22 21.15 20.73
C ARG A 188 47.85 20.81 21.28
N ARG A 189 46.82 21.07 20.46
CA ARG A 189 45.44 20.68 20.78
C ARG A 189 45.32 19.16 20.67
N SER A 190 44.52 18.58 21.56
CA SER A 190 44.17 17.17 21.47
C SER A 190 43.38 16.91 20.18
N SER A 191 43.38 15.65 19.76
CA SER A 191 42.52 15.20 18.67
C SER A 191 41.04 15.51 18.97
N PRO A 192 40.22 15.85 17.96
CA PRO A 192 38.77 15.96 18.10
C PRO A 192 38.12 14.71 18.73
N LEU A 193 38.74 13.53 18.60
CA LEU A 193 38.30 12.30 19.27
C LEU A 193 38.28 12.39 20.80
N CYS A 194 39.12 13.26 21.38
CA CYS A 194 39.28 13.41 22.83
C CYS A 194 38.36 14.47 23.42
N THR A 195 37.30 14.85 22.69
CA THR A 195 36.32 15.84 23.14
C THR A 195 35.04 15.17 23.63
N ASP A 196 34.34 15.82 24.57
CA ASP A 196 33.06 15.34 25.10
C ASP A 196 31.97 15.19 24.01
N GLU A 197 32.10 15.93 22.90
CA GLU A 197 31.18 15.87 21.77
C GLU A 197 31.13 14.47 21.15
N VAL A 198 32.27 13.78 21.06
CA VAL A 198 32.38 12.43 20.49
C VAL A 198 31.73 11.38 21.38
N SER A 199 31.84 11.54 22.70
CA SER A 199 31.11 10.69 23.67
C SER A 199 29.59 10.86 23.53
N GLY A 200 29.13 12.08 23.22
CA GLY A 200 27.72 12.37 22.96
C GLY A 200 27.17 11.70 21.69
N ILE A 201 28.01 11.32 20.73
CA ILE A 201 27.59 10.66 19.48
C ILE A 201 27.09 9.24 19.75
N SER A 202 27.82 8.45 20.55
CA SER A 202 27.38 7.09 20.94
C SER A 202 26.02 7.13 21.65
N GLN A 203 25.86 8.07 22.59
CA GLN A 203 24.60 8.22 23.32
C GLN A 203 23.43 8.60 22.40
N LYS A 204 23.61 9.56 21.49
CA LYS A 204 22.59 9.93 20.51
C LYS A 204 22.23 8.77 19.59
N ALA A 205 23.22 8.00 19.14
CA ALA A 205 22.99 6.83 18.28
C ALA A 205 22.18 5.74 19.01
N LYS A 206 22.47 5.50 20.30
CA LYS A 206 21.68 4.58 21.16
C LYS A 206 20.22 5.05 21.33
N GLN A 207 20.00 6.34 21.62
CA GLN A 207 18.65 6.91 21.74
C GLN A 207 17.84 6.77 20.45
N HIS A 208 18.47 7.02 19.29
CA HIS A 208 17.80 6.83 18.01
C HIS A 208 17.50 5.36 17.71
N LEU A 209 18.34 4.42 18.16
CA LEU A 209 18.09 2.99 18.00
C LEU A 209 16.92 2.55 18.89
N GLU A 210 16.82 3.06 20.11
CA GLU A 210 15.66 2.83 20.99
C GLU A 210 14.38 3.35 20.34
N ALA A 211 14.39 4.57 19.82
CA ALA A 211 13.25 5.13 19.10
C ALA A 211 12.86 4.28 17.87
N LEU A 212 13.84 3.81 17.08
CA LEU A 212 13.65 2.93 15.94
C LEU A 212 13.07 1.55 16.35
N ASN A 213 13.51 1.02 17.49
CA ASN A 213 13.00 -0.24 18.02
C ASN A 213 11.58 -0.11 18.58
N ALA A 214 11.16 1.08 19.00
CA ALA A 214 9.81 1.36 19.46
C ALA A 214 8.79 1.57 18.32
N VAL A 215 9.24 1.72 17.06
CA VAL A 215 8.34 1.90 15.92
C VAL A 215 7.52 0.63 15.65
N GLU A 216 6.21 0.77 15.46
CA GLU A 216 5.33 -0.32 15.03
C GLU A 216 4.72 -0.02 13.65
N VAL A 217 4.48 -1.08 12.86
CA VAL A 217 3.83 -0.95 11.56
C VAL A 217 2.32 -0.90 11.77
N SER A 218 1.76 0.31 11.89
CA SER A 218 0.33 0.54 12.03
C SER A 218 -0.35 0.65 10.66
N GLY A 219 -0.46 -0.46 9.94
CA GLY A 219 -1.25 -0.57 8.70
C GLY A 219 -0.50 -0.35 7.38
N SER A 220 -1.23 -0.53 6.27
CA SER A 220 -0.72 -0.67 4.89
C SER A 220 -0.23 0.62 4.21
N GLY A 221 -0.31 1.77 4.88
CA GLY A 221 0.10 3.08 4.36
C GLY A 221 1.27 3.72 5.11
N THR A 222 1.90 3.00 6.03
CA THR A 222 3.02 3.52 6.82
C THR A 222 4.27 3.57 5.95
N PHE A 223 4.45 4.67 5.21
CA PHE A 223 5.71 4.93 4.50
C PHE A 223 6.80 5.17 5.53
N PHE A 224 7.52 4.10 5.86
CA PHE A 224 8.63 4.19 6.78
C PHE A 224 9.88 4.67 6.05
N SER A 225 10.18 5.97 6.18
CA SER A 225 11.47 6.53 5.77
C SER A 225 12.31 6.77 7.01
N PHE A 226 13.15 5.80 7.36
CA PHE A 226 14.18 6.04 8.38
C PHE A 226 15.28 6.88 7.76
N GLN A 227 15.24 8.18 8.03
CA GLN A 227 16.39 9.03 7.77
C GLN A 227 17.41 8.79 8.87
N LYS A 228 18.51 8.12 8.50
CA LYS A 228 19.65 7.95 9.40
C LYS A 228 20.08 9.34 9.89
N PRO A 229 20.10 9.61 11.21
CA PRO A 229 20.52 10.89 11.72
C PRO A 229 21.94 11.20 11.25
N TYR A 230 22.19 12.46 10.93
CA TYR A 230 23.53 12.90 10.59
C TYR A 230 24.36 13.04 11.88
N PHE A 231 25.42 12.25 12.00
CA PHE A 231 26.32 12.25 13.16
C PHE A 231 27.59 13.09 12.92
N GLY A 232 27.53 14.08 12.02
CA GLY A 232 28.71 14.89 11.69
C GLY A 232 29.73 14.08 10.88
N ASN A 233 31.01 14.33 11.16
CA ASN A 233 32.13 13.58 10.58
C ASN A 233 32.29 12.17 11.18
N ALA A 234 31.43 11.71 12.08
CA ALA A 234 31.59 10.43 12.79
C ALA A 234 31.25 9.19 11.92
N SER A 235 31.88 9.09 10.75
CA SER A 235 31.96 7.86 9.96
C SER A 235 33.02 6.92 10.56
N ALA A 236 32.93 5.63 10.21
CA ALA A 236 33.96 4.67 10.58
C ALA A 236 35.36 5.12 10.11
N GLU A 237 35.47 5.58 8.87
CA GLU A 237 36.71 6.08 8.27
C GLU A 237 37.30 7.27 9.03
N TRP A 238 36.47 8.19 9.49
CA TRP A 238 36.94 9.34 10.26
C TRP A 238 37.46 8.91 11.63
N PHE A 239 36.76 8.02 12.33
CA PHE A 239 37.27 7.47 13.59
C PHE A 239 38.61 6.78 13.39
N ASP A 240 38.73 5.96 12.34
CA ASP A 240 39.93 5.19 12.04
C ASP A 240 41.12 6.14 11.70
N ASP A 241 40.90 7.20 10.90
CA ASP A 241 41.91 8.23 10.61
C ASP A 241 42.34 8.99 11.87
N GLN A 242 41.40 9.41 12.71
CA GLN A 242 41.71 10.18 13.91
C GLN A 242 42.41 9.32 14.98
N GLN A 243 42.09 8.03 15.09
CA GLN A 243 42.79 7.10 15.96
C GLN A 243 44.23 6.87 15.49
N ALA A 244 44.44 6.69 14.19
CA ALA A 244 45.79 6.53 13.63
C ALA A 244 46.68 7.75 13.92
N ARG A 245 46.14 8.97 13.81
CA ARG A 245 46.84 10.21 14.17
C ARG A 245 47.21 10.27 15.65
N LEU A 246 46.29 9.89 16.54
CA LEU A 246 46.55 9.83 17.98
C LEU A 246 47.69 8.85 18.31
N ILE A 247 47.69 7.67 17.69
CA ILE A 247 48.72 6.64 17.87
C ILE A 247 50.09 7.15 17.42
N ASP A 248 50.15 7.82 16.26
CA ASP A 248 51.39 8.43 15.75
C ASP A 248 51.92 9.52 16.68
N GLU A 249 51.05 10.42 17.15
CA GLU A 249 51.44 11.48 18.10
C GLU A 249 51.94 10.92 19.43
N ILE A 250 51.28 9.89 19.99
CA ILE A 250 51.74 9.17 21.19
C ILE A 250 53.13 8.59 20.96
N SER A 251 53.34 7.95 19.80
CA SER A 251 54.62 7.32 19.45
C SER A 251 55.76 8.35 19.36
N GLN A 252 55.48 9.51 18.74
CA GLN A 252 56.45 10.61 18.66
C GLN A 252 56.79 11.18 20.04
N MET A 253 55.80 11.36 20.92
CA MET A 253 56.04 11.81 22.30
C MET A 253 56.90 10.83 23.10
N LYS A 254 56.65 9.52 22.96
CA LYS A 254 57.43 8.47 23.61
C LYS A 254 58.87 8.40 23.10
N ALA A 255 59.10 8.60 21.81
CA ALA A 255 60.45 8.68 21.25
C ALA A 255 61.25 9.83 21.89
N VAL A 256 60.63 11.01 22.01
CA VAL A 256 61.23 12.19 22.66
C VAL A 256 61.55 11.96 24.14
N LEU A 257 60.78 11.11 24.83
CA LEU A 257 61.06 10.73 26.23
C LEU A 257 62.21 9.72 26.37
N SER A 258 62.49 8.96 25.31
CA SER A 258 63.50 7.91 25.29
C SER A 258 64.89 8.41 24.92
N ASP A 259 64.96 9.58 24.26
CA ASP A 259 66.17 10.39 24.06
C ASP A 259 66.53 11.21 25.32
#